data_AF-A0A178B327-F1
#
_entry.id   AF-A0A178B327-F1
#
_cell.length_a   1.000
_cell.length_b   1.000
_cell.length_c   1.000
_cell.angle_alpha   90.00
_cell.angle_beta   90.00
_cell.angle_gamma   90.00
#
_symmetry.space_group_name_H-M   'P 1'
#
loop_
_entity.id
_entity.type
_entity.pdbx_description
1 polymer ?
#
loop_
_entity_poly.entity_id
_entity_poly.type
_entity_poly.pdbx_seq_one_letter_code
_entity_poly.pdbx_strand_id
1 'polypeptide(L)'
;MSQTLKDVELSANGWAAVPRSFTKSLADVDKNKHADLSVEEAKSPSTDIARKTFAFAKKQLPEKTFNHSMRVWYYGYAIVQTHFPHLSPLLETYYLTCLLHDLGTTADNMHGTHMSFEYFGAFKALNFLRDNGAPKDQAEAVSEAIIRHADLGETGTLTSLGMLIQLSTVFAATHADNV
;
A
#
# COMPACT_ATOMS: atom_id res chain seq x y z
N MET A 1 -22.36 17.68 5.11
CA MET A 1 -21.86 16.53 4.33
C MET A 1 -22.62 15.29 4.79
N SER A 2 -23.32 14.59 3.89
CA SER A 2 -24.16 13.43 4.23
C SER A 2 -23.32 12.29 4.81
N GLN A 3 -23.89 11.50 5.74
CA GLN A 3 -23.28 10.29 6.31
C GLN A 3 -22.73 9.36 5.20
N THR A 4 -23.51 9.19 4.14
CA THR A 4 -23.17 8.36 2.97
C THR A 4 -21.92 8.81 2.23
N LEU A 5 -21.63 10.12 2.18
CA LEU A 5 -20.41 10.62 1.53
C LEU A 5 -19.17 10.34 2.39
N LYS A 6 -19.31 10.44 3.73
CA LYS A 6 -18.22 10.09 4.65
C LYS A 6 -17.90 8.59 4.62
N ASP A 7 -18.91 7.73 4.54
CA ASP A 7 -18.71 6.28 4.47
C ASP A 7 -18.01 5.87 3.16
N VAL A 8 -18.33 6.55 2.05
CA VAL A 8 -17.65 6.36 0.76
C VAL A 8 -16.18 6.78 0.83
N GLU A 9 -15.87 7.94 1.41
CA GLU A 9 -14.48 8.41 1.59
C GLU A 9 -13.66 7.47 2.50
N LEU A 10 -14.25 7.02 3.61
CA LEU A 10 -13.58 6.08 4.53
C LEU A 10 -13.27 4.75 3.86
N SER A 11 -14.16 4.26 3.00
CA SER A 11 -13.94 3.03 2.23
C SER A 11 -12.89 3.20 1.13
N ALA A 12 -12.84 4.38 0.48
CA ALA A 12 -11.92 4.67 -0.62
C ALA A 12 -10.46 4.81 -0.18
N ASN A 13 -10.20 5.17 1.08
CA ASN A 13 -8.84 5.22 1.62
C ASN A 13 -8.50 4.06 2.56
N GLY A 14 -9.41 3.10 2.70
CA GLY A 14 -9.16 1.85 3.40
C GLY A 14 -9.14 1.97 4.93
N TRP A 15 -9.88 2.93 5.49
CA TRP A 15 -9.94 3.16 6.94
C TRP A 15 -10.73 2.10 7.72
N ALA A 16 -11.35 1.14 7.04
CA ALA A 16 -12.06 0.05 7.69
C ALA A 16 -11.12 -0.75 8.60
N ALA A 17 -11.50 -0.92 9.86
CA ALA A 17 -10.72 -1.71 10.81
C ALA A 17 -10.84 -3.20 10.48
N VAL A 18 -9.70 -3.87 10.30
CA VAL A 18 -9.61 -5.32 10.10
C VAL A 18 -8.62 -5.93 11.09
N PRO A 19 -8.70 -7.25 11.38
CA PRO A 19 -7.74 -7.90 12.24
C PRO A 19 -6.30 -7.72 11.73
N ARG A 20 -5.36 -7.50 12.64
CA ARG A 20 -3.93 -7.47 12.27
C ARG A 20 -3.38 -8.86 11.94
N SER A 21 -3.90 -9.89 12.60
CA SER A 21 -3.53 -11.29 12.36
C SER A 21 -3.92 -11.74 10.96
N PHE A 22 -2.96 -12.25 10.18
CA PHE A 22 -3.24 -12.81 8.87
C PHE A 22 -4.18 -14.02 8.96
N THR A 23 -4.04 -14.88 9.96
CA THR A 23 -4.94 -16.02 10.16
C THR A 23 -6.39 -15.57 10.33
N LYS A 24 -6.63 -14.48 11.07
CA LYS A 24 -7.99 -13.94 11.26
C LYS A 24 -8.49 -13.21 10.01
N SER A 25 -7.65 -12.41 9.36
CA SER A 25 -8.04 -11.64 8.16
C SER A 25 -8.25 -12.48 6.92
N LEU A 26 -7.64 -13.66 6.87
CA LEU A 26 -7.79 -14.64 5.78
C LEU A 26 -8.73 -15.81 6.15
N ALA A 27 -9.44 -15.74 7.28
CA ALA A 27 -10.22 -16.87 7.79
C ALA A 27 -11.29 -17.37 6.81
N ASP A 28 -11.94 -16.43 6.09
CA ASP A 28 -13.01 -16.70 5.14
C ASP A 28 -12.52 -16.81 3.68
N VAL A 29 -11.20 -16.74 3.46
CA VAL A 29 -10.63 -16.85 2.11
C VAL A 29 -10.61 -18.32 1.66
N ASP A 30 -11.22 -18.61 0.51
CA ASP A 30 -11.08 -19.90 -0.15
C ASP A 30 -9.65 -20.07 -0.70
N LYS A 31 -8.90 -20.98 -0.08
CA LYS A 31 -7.50 -21.28 -0.43
C LYS A 31 -7.34 -21.98 -1.79
N ASN A 32 -8.43 -22.55 -2.33
CA ASN A 32 -8.41 -23.20 -3.64
C ASN A 32 -8.75 -22.23 -4.78
N LYS A 33 -9.17 -21.01 -4.45
CA LYS A 33 -9.43 -19.96 -5.44
C LYS A 33 -8.13 -19.22 -5.73
N HIS A 34 -7.56 -19.45 -6.91
CA HIS A 34 -6.36 -18.76 -7.36
C HIS A 34 -6.70 -17.53 -8.19
N ALA A 35 -5.81 -16.55 -8.22
CA ALA A 35 -5.92 -15.42 -9.13
C ALA A 35 -5.72 -15.91 -10.57
N ASP A 36 -6.70 -15.64 -11.42
CA ASP A 36 -6.64 -15.87 -12.87
C ASP A 36 -6.63 -14.50 -13.55
N LEU A 37 -5.46 -13.85 -13.51
CA LEU A 37 -5.25 -12.49 -13.97
C LEU A 37 -3.91 -12.37 -14.68
N SER A 38 -3.90 -11.72 -15.84
CA SER A 38 -2.69 -11.31 -16.54
C SER A 38 -2.18 -9.96 -16.03
N VAL A 39 -0.91 -9.66 -16.27
CA VAL A 39 -0.31 -8.38 -15.85
C VAL A 39 -0.96 -7.21 -16.58
N GLU A 40 -1.41 -7.42 -17.83
CA GLU A 40 -2.08 -6.43 -18.67
C GLU A 40 -3.46 -6.03 -18.12
N GLU A 41 -4.10 -6.89 -17.32
CA GLU A 41 -5.38 -6.60 -16.68
C GLU A 41 -5.22 -5.68 -15.46
N ALA A 42 -4.03 -5.63 -14.85
CA ALA A 42 -3.71 -4.71 -13.77
C ALA A 42 -3.38 -3.32 -14.32
N LYS A 43 -4.41 -2.50 -14.51
CA LYS A 43 -4.26 -1.11 -14.98
C LYS A 43 -3.89 -0.20 -13.82
N SER A 44 -2.71 0.40 -13.87
CA SER A 44 -2.30 1.42 -12.90
C SER A 44 -3.25 2.62 -12.92
N PRO A 45 -3.54 3.25 -11.77
CA PRO A 45 -4.36 4.46 -11.74
C PRO A 45 -3.78 5.56 -12.63
N SER A 46 -4.66 6.27 -13.33
CA SER A 46 -4.29 7.32 -14.29
C SER A 46 -4.57 8.73 -13.76
N THR A 47 -4.77 8.89 -12.46
CA THR A 47 -4.89 10.22 -11.85
C THR A 47 -3.54 10.94 -11.86
N ASP A 48 -3.60 12.26 -11.67
CA ASP A 48 -2.40 13.10 -11.68
C ASP A 48 -1.45 12.74 -10.53
N ILE A 49 -2.00 12.50 -9.34
CA ILE A 49 -1.20 12.10 -8.17
C ILE A 49 -0.54 10.74 -8.36
N ALA A 50 -1.21 9.78 -8.99
CA ALA A 50 -0.65 8.47 -9.29
C ALA A 50 0.55 8.57 -10.25
N ARG A 51 0.41 9.35 -11.33
CA ARG A 51 1.51 9.59 -12.28
C ARG A 51 2.70 10.28 -11.63
N LYS A 52 2.45 11.32 -10.82
CA LYS A 52 3.50 12.03 -10.08
C LYS A 52 4.22 11.12 -9.10
N THR A 53 3.48 10.28 -8.39
CA THR A 53 4.02 9.32 -7.42
C THR A 53 4.87 8.26 -8.10
N PHE A 54 4.44 7.72 -9.23
CA PHE A 54 5.25 6.80 -10.04
C PHE A 54 6.57 7.44 -10.48
N ALA A 55 6.50 8.63 -11.07
CA ALA A 55 7.69 9.34 -11.54
C ALA A 55 8.66 9.66 -10.39
N PHE A 56 8.12 10.07 -9.24
CA PHE A 56 8.89 10.33 -8.04
C PHE A 56 9.56 9.06 -7.51
N ALA A 57 8.80 7.99 -7.29
CA ALA A 57 9.33 6.72 -6.80
C ALA A 57 10.40 6.14 -7.73
N LYS A 58 10.16 6.14 -9.06
CA LYS A 58 11.13 5.66 -10.06
C LYS A 58 12.44 6.46 -10.05
N LYS A 59 12.36 7.76 -9.73
CA LYS A 59 13.54 8.63 -9.63
C LYS A 59 14.30 8.45 -8.31
N GLN A 60 13.60 8.23 -7.20
CA GLN A 60 14.20 8.21 -5.86
C GLN A 60 14.70 6.83 -5.43
N LEU A 61 13.99 5.77 -5.80
CA LEU A 61 14.29 4.42 -5.35
C LEU A 61 15.36 3.76 -6.23
N PRO A 62 16.27 2.97 -5.62
CA PRO A 62 17.07 2.01 -6.38
C PRO A 62 16.16 1.09 -7.20
N GLU A 63 16.63 0.65 -8.37
CA GLU A 63 15.82 -0.15 -9.31
C GLU A 63 15.22 -1.40 -8.67
N LYS A 64 16.00 -2.12 -7.85
CA LYS A 64 15.51 -3.32 -7.14
C LYS A 64 14.34 -3.00 -6.20
N THR A 65 14.43 -1.91 -5.45
CA THR A 65 13.38 -1.45 -4.51
C THR A 65 12.15 -0.96 -5.24
N PHE A 66 12.33 -0.24 -6.36
CA PHE A 66 11.22 0.17 -7.21
C PHE A 66 10.49 -1.06 -7.80
N ASN A 67 11.24 -2.04 -8.31
CA ASN A 67 10.66 -3.26 -8.86
C ASN A 67 9.96 -4.10 -7.76
N HIS A 68 10.48 -4.11 -6.53
CA HIS A 68 9.78 -4.69 -5.38
C HIS A 68 8.44 -3.98 -5.14
N SER A 69 8.43 -2.65 -5.07
CA SER A 69 7.21 -1.85 -4.89
C SER A 69 6.15 -2.13 -5.97
N MET A 70 6.58 -2.32 -7.22
CA MET A 70 5.68 -2.71 -8.32
C MET A 70 5.11 -4.13 -8.13
N ARG A 71 5.93 -5.11 -7.70
CA ARG A 71 5.45 -6.47 -7.39
C ARG A 71 4.43 -6.46 -6.25
N VAL A 72 4.71 -5.70 -5.18
CA VAL A 72 3.77 -5.51 -4.06
C VAL A 72 2.42 -4.98 -4.57
N TRP A 73 2.44 -3.98 -5.48
CA TRP A 73 1.20 -3.50 -6.09
C TRP A 73 0.46 -4.58 -6.89
N TYR A 74 1.14 -5.32 -7.78
CA TYR A 74 0.50 -6.38 -8.56
C TYR A 74 -0.10 -7.48 -7.68
N TYR A 75 0.61 -7.93 -6.65
CA TYR A 75 0.09 -8.94 -5.73
C TYR A 75 -1.14 -8.45 -4.98
N GLY A 76 -1.11 -7.23 -4.43
CA GLY A 76 -2.27 -6.67 -3.75
C GLY A 76 -3.46 -6.45 -4.69
N TYR A 77 -3.22 -6.03 -5.93
CA TYR A 77 -4.27 -5.95 -6.95
C TYR A 77 -4.92 -7.33 -7.17
N ALA A 78 -4.12 -8.37 -7.38
CA ALA A 78 -4.62 -9.72 -7.59
C ALA A 78 -5.38 -10.27 -6.36
N ILE A 79 -4.89 -10.00 -5.15
CA ILE A 79 -5.55 -10.34 -3.88
C ILE A 79 -6.92 -9.66 -3.78
N VAL A 80 -7.00 -8.36 -4.08
CA VAL A 80 -8.26 -7.60 -4.06
C VAL A 80 -9.25 -8.16 -5.08
N GLN A 81 -8.84 -8.34 -6.34
CA GLN A 81 -9.74 -8.85 -7.38
C GLN A 81 -10.26 -10.27 -7.08
N THR A 82 -9.41 -11.12 -6.49
CA THR A 82 -9.73 -12.53 -6.27
C THR A 82 -10.49 -12.78 -4.97
N HIS A 83 -10.04 -12.17 -3.88
CA HIS A 83 -10.46 -12.51 -2.52
C HIS A 83 -11.17 -11.37 -1.79
N PHE A 84 -10.86 -10.11 -2.12
CA PHE A 84 -11.43 -8.94 -1.42
C PHE A 84 -11.99 -7.89 -2.38
N PRO A 85 -12.95 -8.24 -3.26
CA PRO A 85 -13.41 -7.31 -4.31
C PRO A 85 -14.05 -6.03 -3.75
N HIS A 86 -14.57 -6.08 -2.52
CA HIS A 86 -15.09 -4.92 -1.79
C HIS A 86 -14.02 -3.87 -1.47
N LEU A 87 -12.73 -4.22 -1.53
CA LEU A 87 -11.60 -3.30 -1.37
C LEU A 87 -11.19 -2.64 -2.71
N SER A 88 -11.86 -2.91 -3.83
CA SER A 88 -11.52 -2.24 -5.11
C SER A 88 -11.46 -0.70 -5.04
N PRO A 89 -12.31 0.00 -4.24
CA PRO A 89 -12.22 1.45 -4.11
C PRO A 89 -10.89 1.99 -3.57
N LEU A 90 -10.13 1.20 -2.78
CA LEU A 90 -8.86 1.66 -2.21
C LEU A 90 -7.64 1.46 -3.10
N LEU A 91 -7.80 0.89 -4.30
CA LEU A 91 -6.67 0.49 -5.15
C LEU A 91 -5.77 1.66 -5.60
N GLU A 92 -6.30 2.87 -5.73
CA GLU A 92 -5.45 4.04 -6.00
C GLU A 92 -4.59 4.39 -4.78
N THR A 93 -5.19 4.51 -3.61
CA THR A 93 -4.46 4.80 -2.35
C THR A 93 -3.45 3.69 -2.02
N TYR A 94 -3.80 2.44 -2.34
CA TYR A 94 -2.88 1.31 -2.28
C TYR A 94 -1.70 1.45 -3.24
N TYR A 95 -1.94 1.83 -4.50
CA TYR A 95 -0.87 2.08 -5.47
C TYR A 95 0.13 3.15 -4.97
N LEU A 96 -0.37 4.25 -4.42
CA LEU A 96 0.47 5.29 -3.82
C LEU A 96 1.29 4.74 -2.64
N THR A 97 0.65 3.94 -1.78
CA THR A 97 1.29 3.28 -0.63
C THR A 97 2.42 2.37 -1.09
N CYS A 98 2.17 1.47 -2.04
CA CYS A 98 3.17 0.54 -2.57
C CYS A 98 4.40 1.26 -3.11
N LEU A 99 4.22 2.32 -3.89
CA LEU A 99 5.32 3.07 -4.49
C LEU A 99 6.17 3.84 -3.47
N LEU A 100 5.63 4.12 -2.29
CA LEU A 100 6.26 4.99 -1.28
C LEU A 100 6.68 4.26 0.00
N HIS A 101 6.25 3.00 0.23
CA HIS A 101 6.46 2.33 1.51
C HIS A 101 7.94 2.16 1.89
N ASP A 102 8.79 1.90 0.90
CA ASP A 102 10.24 1.76 1.07
C ASP A 102 11.01 3.07 0.81
N LEU A 103 10.34 4.23 0.72
CA LEU A 103 11.03 5.51 0.47
C LEU A 103 12.09 5.80 1.55
N GLY A 104 11.85 5.36 2.79
CA GLY A 104 12.81 5.51 3.89
C GLY A 104 14.14 4.77 3.67
N THR A 105 14.20 3.78 2.79
CA THR A 105 15.38 2.91 2.61
C THR A 105 16.41 3.48 1.63
N THR A 106 16.16 4.63 1.01
CA THR A 106 17.15 5.23 0.09
C THR A 106 18.40 5.64 0.86
N ALA A 107 19.58 5.61 0.22
CA ALA A 107 20.83 5.97 0.88
C ALA A 107 20.79 7.37 1.50
N ASP A 108 20.20 8.34 0.79
CA ASP A 108 20.03 9.71 1.27
C ASP A 108 19.13 9.78 2.51
N ASN A 109 18.03 9.02 2.54
CA ASN A 109 17.13 9.02 3.69
C ASN A 109 17.72 8.26 4.89
N MET A 110 18.45 7.17 4.65
CA MET A 110 19.14 6.40 5.71
C MET A 110 20.25 7.21 6.39
N HIS A 111 20.93 8.11 5.67
CA HIS A 111 21.90 9.03 6.26
C HIS A 111 21.27 10.32 6.83
N GLY A 112 20.03 10.63 6.44
CA GLY A 112 19.35 11.88 6.77
C GLY A 112 18.57 11.89 8.08
N THR A 113 18.48 10.75 8.78
CA THR A 113 17.71 10.64 10.04
C THR A 113 18.27 9.54 10.96
N HIS A 114 17.89 9.58 12.23
CA HIS A 114 18.06 8.48 13.18
C HIS A 114 16.75 7.74 13.50
N MET A 115 15.64 8.12 12.86
CA MET A 115 14.35 7.44 13.01
C MET A 115 14.33 6.14 12.19
N SER A 116 13.51 5.17 12.58
CA SER A 116 13.29 3.98 11.75
C SER A 116 12.72 4.38 10.38
N PHE A 117 13.10 3.64 9.34
CA PHE A 117 12.84 4.01 7.95
C PHE A 117 11.34 4.06 7.63
N GLU A 118 10.52 3.26 8.32
CA GLU A 118 9.07 3.22 8.17
C GLU A 118 8.46 4.57 8.57
N TYR A 119 8.87 5.11 9.73
CA TYR A 119 8.38 6.40 10.21
C TYR A 119 8.87 7.55 9.34
N PHE A 120 10.17 7.59 9.03
CA PHE A 120 10.73 8.68 8.24
C PHE A 120 10.23 8.65 6.79
N GLY A 121 10.15 7.45 6.20
CA GLY A 121 9.55 7.21 4.90
C GLY A 121 8.10 7.67 4.84
N ALA A 122 7.29 7.35 5.86
CA ALA A 122 5.92 7.81 5.96
C ALA A 122 5.80 9.34 6.03
N PHE A 123 6.63 10.02 6.83
CA PHE A 123 6.63 11.50 6.87
C PHE A 123 6.98 12.11 5.51
N LYS A 124 7.96 11.52 4.81
CA LYS A 124 8.35 11.96 3.46
C LYS A 124 7.23 11.73 2.45
N ALA A 125 6.55 10.58 2.51
CA ALA A 125 5.40 10.24 1.69
C ALA A 125 4.22 11.19 1.94
N LEU A 126 3.88 11.44 3.21
CA LEU A 126 2.82 12.36 3.62
C LEU A 126 3.04 13.77 3.05
N ASN A 127 4.25 14.30 3.22
CA ASN A 127 4.59 15.64 2.72
C ASN A 127 4.57 15.67 1.19
N PHE A 128 5.18 14.69 0.52
CA PHE A 128 5.16 14.59 -0.94
C PHE A 128 3.73 14.59 -1.49
N LEU A 129 2.83 13.77 -0.94
CA LEU A 129 1.46 13.66 -1.41
C LEU A 129 0.67 14.96 -1.21
N ARG A 130 0.80 15.58 -0.02
CA ARG A 130 0.17 16.87 0.28
C ARG A 130 0.64 17.98 -0.66
N ASP A 131 1.95 18.08 -0.88
CA ASP A 131 2.55 19.11 -1.74
C ASP A 131 2.19 18.92 -3.23
N ASN A 132 1.78 17.70 -3.61
CA ASN A 132 1.42 17.36 -4.98
C ASN A 132 -0.09 17.27 -5.24
N GLY A 133 -0.92 17.67 -4.27
CA GLY A 133 -2.36 17.84 -4.43
C GLY A 133 -3.21 16.63 -4.06
N ALA A 134 -2.66 15.64 -3.36
CA ALA A 134 -3.46 14.56 -2.80
C ALA A 134 -4.43 15.11 -1.73
N PRO A 135 -5.67 14.61 -1.64
CA PRO A 135 -6.54 14.89 -0.51
C PRO A 135 -5.86 14.53 0.81
N LYS A 136 -6.11 15.34 1.85
CA LYS A 136 -5.51 15.13 3.18
C LYS A 136 -5.75 13.70 3.70
N ASP A 137 -6.99 13.22 3.60
CA ASP A 137 -7.38 11.88 4.06
C ASP A 137 -6.60 10.76 3.35
N GLN A 138 -6.40 10.87 2.04
CA GLN A 138 -5.62 9.91 1.26
C GLN A 138 -4.15 9.92 1.68
N ALA A 139 -3.56 11.10 1.85
CA ALA A 139 -2.16 11.24 2.27
C ALA A 139 -1.93 10.70 3.69
N GLU A 140 -2.89 10.91 4.60
CA GLU A 140 -2.86 10.36 5.97
C GLU A 140 -3.04 8.84 5.98
N ALA A 141 -3.92 8.29 5.13
CA ALA A 141 -4.08 6.84 4.99
C ALA A 141 -2.80 6.16 4.49
N VAL A 142 -2.16 6.73 3.45
CA VAL A 142 -0.85 6.27 2.97
C VAL A 142 0.18 6.32 4.09
N SER A 143 0.26 7.43 4.83
CA SER A 143 1.21 7.58 5.93
C SER A 143 1.00 6.53 7.03
N GLU A 144 -0.23 6.31 7.49
CA GLU A 144 -0.57 5.31 8.50
C GLU A 144 -0.17 3.89 8.03
N ALA A 145 -0.49 3.55 6.78
CA ALA A 145 -0.16 2.24 6.22
C ALA A 145 1.36 2.04 6.10
N ILE A 146 2.12 3.06 5.69
CA ILE A 146 3.59 2.99 5.60
C ILE A 146 4.21 2.86 6.99
N ILE A 147 3.75 3.60 8.00
CA ILE A 147 4.28 3.48 9.37
C ILE A 147 4.20 2.03 9.86
N ARG A 148 3.12 1.33 9.50
CA ARG A 148 2.79 0.02 10.04
C ARG A 148 3.04 -1.14 9.07
N HIS A 149 3.63 -0.91 7.89
CA HIS A 149 3.77 -1.98 6.88
C HIS A 149 4.69 -3.13 7.32
N ALA A 150 5.58 -2.89 8.29
CA ALA A 150 6.43 -3.92 8.92
C ALA A 150 5.98 -4.30 10.34
N ASP A 151 4.88 -3.72 10.85
CA ASP A 151 4.31 -3.98 12.17
C ASP A 151 3.47 -5.27 12.15
N LEU A 152 4.11 -6.42 11.93
CA LEU A 152 3.47 -7.74 11.86
C LEU A 152 3.07 -8.25 13.25
N GLY A 153 1.89 -8.87 13.42
CA GLY A 153 1.48 -9.39 14.73
C GLY A 153 0.09 -10.04 14.77
N GLU A 154 -0.30 -10.55 15.95
CA GLU A 154 -1.48 -11.44 16.09
C GLU A 154 -2.70 -10.81 16.81
N THR A 155 -2.53 -9.60 17.35
CA THR A 155 -3.55 -8.93 18.18
C THR A 155 -3.84 -7.52 17.70
N GLY A 156 -5.02 -7.01 18.06
CA GLY A 156 -5.50 -5.70 17.64
C GLY A 156 -5.96 -5.63 16.19
N THR A 157 -6.14 -4.39 15.72
CA THR A 157 -6.63 -4.07 14.38
C THR A 157 -5.69 -3.11 13.67
N LEU A 158 -5.89 -3.01 12.37
CA LEU A 158 -5.25 -2.06 11.47
C LEU A 158 -6.24 -1.67 10.36
N THR A 159 -5.87 -0.71 9.53
CA THR A 159 -6.68 -0.28 8.38
C THR A 159 -6.70 -1.38 7.31
N SER A 160 -7.76 -1.50 6.51
CA SER A 160 -7.80 -2.48 5.41
C SER A 160 -6.69 -2.21 4.38
N LEU A 161 -6.29 -0.95 4.21
CA LEU A 161 -5.10 -0.56 3.45
C LEU A 161 -3.81 -1.12 4.09
N GLY A 162 -3.65 -0.96 5.41
CA GLY A 162 -2.54 -1.51 6.19
C GLY A 162 -2.44 -3.04 6.10
N MET A 163 -3.58 -3.72 6.06
CA MET A 163 -3.65 -5.19 5.94
C MET A 163 -3.12 -5.63 4.59
N LEU A 164 -3.60 -4.95 3.53
CA LEU A 164 -3.26 -5.29 2.16
C LEU A 164 -1.77 -5.05 1.87
N ILE A 165 -1.19 -3.95 2.38
CA ILE A 165 0.24 -3.69 2.22
C ILE A 165 1.08 -4.71 2.99
N GLN A 166 0.72 -5.07 4.22
CA GLN A 166 1.45 -6.10 4.98
C GLN A 166 1.45 -7.45 4.26
N LEU A 167 0.28 -7.93 3.81
CA LEU A 167 0.17 -9.20 3.08
C LEU A 167 1.05 -9.21 1.83
N SER A 168 0.99 -8.12 1.07
CA SER A 168 1.63 -8.05 -0.23
C SER A 168 3.14 -7.84 -0.14
N THR A 169 3.62 -7.06 0.85
CA THR A 169 5.04 -6.91 1.16
C THR A 169 5.65 -8.21 1.64
N VAL A 170 4.99 -8.93 2.56
CA VAL A 170 5.46 -10.25 3.03
C VAL A 170 5.52 -11.23 1.86
N PHE A 171 4.47 -11.32 1.05
CA PHE A 171 4.44 -12.22 -0.11
C PHE A 171 5.53 -11.88 -1.15
N ALA A 172 5.77 -10.59 -1.41
CA ALA A 172 6.79 -10.14 -2.34
C ALA A 172 8.22 -10.36 -1.83
N ALA A 173 8.43 -10.27 -0.52
CA ALA A 173 9.73 -10.51 0.11
C ALA A 173 10.09 -12.00 0.09
N THR A 174 9.14 -12.90 0.36
CA THR A 174 9.38 -14.35 0.37
C THR A 174 9.59 -14.95 -1.02
N HIS A 175 9.23 -14.23 -2.09
CA HIS A 175 9.38 -14.66 -3.48
C HIS A 175 10.33 -13.75 -4.28
N ALA A 176 11.17 -12.95 -3.61
CA ALA A 176 12.08 -12.01 -4.24
C ALA A 176 13.22 -12.67 -5.04
N ASP A 177 13.45 -13.98 -4.86
CA ASP A 177 14.56 -14.74 -5.44
C ASP A 177 14.20 -15.52 -6.73
N ASN A 178 12.96 -15.40 -7.23
CA ASN A 178 12.46 -16.19 -8.38
C ASN A 178 12.32 -15.41 -9.70
N VAL A 179 12.95 -14.23 -9.84
CA VAL A 179 12.97 -13.45 -11.09
C VAL A 179 14.36 -12.88 -11.35
#